data_AF-A0A2E7ZPD5-F1
#
_entry.id   AF-A0A2E7ZPD5-F1
#
_cell.length_a   1.000
_cell.length_b   1.000
_cell.length_c   1.000
_cell.angle_alpha   90.00
_cell.angle_beta   90.00
_cell.angle_gamma   90.00
#
_symmetry.space_group_name_H-M   'P 1'
#
loop_
_entity.id
_entity.type
_entity.pdbx_description
1 polymer ?
#
loop_
_entity_poly.entity_id
_entity_poly.type
_entity_poly.pdbx_seq_one_letter_code
_entity_poly.pdbx_strand_id
1 'polypeptide(L)'
;MRLLMNAELSTTYAEWKKVYDGHTWARDEANMKEILVNWCEEDQRIYVCYDVESMEVIEKFMVKHAEVIASSGHKQETTVVKVLSD
;
A
#
# COMPACT_ATOMS: atom_id res chain seq x y z
N MET A 1 5.13 -12.33 7.67
CA MET A 1 3.67 -12.50 7.78
C MET A 1 3.01 -11.86 6.58
N ARG A 2 1.98 -12.49 6.02
CA ARG A 2 1.31 -11.93 4.84
C ARG A 2 0.12 -11.09 5.23
N LEU A 3 -0.06 -9.97 4.56
CA LEU A 3 -1.23 -9.13 4.69
C LEU A 3 -1.71 -8.65 3.34
N LEU A 4 -3.01 -8.39 3.26
CA LEU A 4 -3.66 -7.74 2.14
C LEU A 4 -4.13 -6.37 2.61
N MET A 5 -3.56 -5.32 2.03
CA MET A 5 -4.01 -3.94 2.16
C MET A 5 -4.85 -3.56 0.95
N ASN A 6 -5.94 -2.82 1.15
CA ASN A 6 -6.66 -2.20 0.04
C ASN A 6 -7.14 -0.80 0.43
N ALA A 7 -7.24 0.08 -0.57
CA ALA A 7 -7.68 1.46 -0.40
C ALA A 7 -8.24 2.01 -1.72
N GLU A 8 -9.17 2.95 -1.64
CA GLU A 8 -9.60 3.72 -2.80
C GLU A 8 -8.55 4.73 -3.23
N LEU A 9 -8.62 5.10 -4.51
CA LEU A 9 -7.84 6.16 -5.12
C LEU A 9 -8.71 7.38 -5.40
N SER A 10 -8.12 8.57 -5.22
CA SER A 10 -8.66 9.85 -5.70
C SER A 10 -8.07 10.28 -7.05
N THR A 11 -7.04 9.57 -7.52
CA THR A 11 -6.33 9.74 -8.79
C THR A 11 -6.50 8.50 -9.66
N THR A 12 -6.03 8.54 -10.90
CA THR A 12 -6.01 7.33 -11.74
C THR A 12 -5.02 6.29 -11.21
N TYR A 13 -5.28 5.00 -11.47
CA TYR A 13 -4.33 3.94 -11.13
C TYR A 13 -2.93 4.18 -11.71
N ALA A 14 -2.83 4.75 -12.92
CA ALA A 14 -1.54 5.04 -13.54
C ALA A 14 -0.74 6.12 -12.77
N GLU A 15 -1.40 7.18 -12.31
CA GLU A 15 -0.78 8.23 -11.48
C GLU A 15 -0.34 7.67 -10.14
N TRP A 16 -1.22 6.89 -9.48
CA TRP A 16 -0.90 6.22 -8.23
C TRP A 16 0.29 5.27 -8.39
N LYS A 17 0.28 4.40 -9.42
CA LYS A 17 1.32 3.39 -9.66
C LYS A 17 2.68 4.04 -9.90
N LYS A 18 2.73 5.18 -10.59
CA LYS A 18 3.97 5.94 -10.80
C LYS A 18 4.60 6.39 -9.48
N VAL A 19 3.80 6.95 -8.57
CA VAL A 19 4.28 7.36 -7.23
C VAL A 19 4.66 6.13 -6.41
N TYR A 20 3.80 5.12 -6.41
CA TYR A 20 4.01 3.87 -5.70
C TYR A 20 5.31 3.17 -6.10
N ASP A 21 5.61 3.05 -7.40
CA ASP A 21 6.84 2.43 -7.92
C ASP A 21 8.07 3.30 -7.67
N GLY A 22 7.92 4.63 -7.80
CA GLY A 22 8.97 5.58 -7.43
C GLY A 22 9.35 5.55 -5.95
N HIS A 23 8.47 4.97 -5.11
CA HIS A 23 8.66 4.84 -3.66
C HIS A 23 9.04 3.42 -3.21
N THR A 24 9.50 2.56 -4.13
CA THR A 24 9.93 1.18 -3.83
C THR A 24 11.06 1.13 -2.80
N TRP A 25 12.02 2.07 -2.89
CA TRP A 25 13.16 2.16 -1.98
C TRP A 25 12.76 2.21 -0.50
N ALA A 26 11.63 2.83 -0.16
CA ALA A 26 11.17 2.96 1.21
C ALA A 26 10.64 1.63 1.74
N ARG A 27 9.99 0.84 0.87
CA ARG A 27 9.51 -0.51 1.21
C ARG A 27 10.71 -1.44 1.41
N ASP A 28 11.73 -1.33 0.57
CA ASP A 28 12.98 -2.08 0.71
C ASP A 28 13.70 -1.74 2.03
N GLU A 29 13.80 -0.45 2.39
CA GLU A 29 14.38 0.00 3.67
C GLU A 29 13.61 -0.57 4.88
N ALA A 30 12.29 -0.71 4.76
CA ALA A 30 11.42 -1.26 5.80
C ALA A 30 11.33 -2.80 5.78
N ASN A 31 12.08 -3.49 4.91
CA ASN A 31 12.01 -4.94 4.70
C ASN A 31 10.57 -5.43 4.40
N MET A 32 9.81 -4.62 3.65
CA MET A 32 8.46 -4.93 3.19
C MET A 32 8.52 -5.50 1.77
N LYS A 33 8.24 -6.79 1.62
CA LYS A 33 8.26 -7.45 0.31
C LYS A 33 6.88 -7.40 -0.33
N GLU A 34 6.76 -6.73 -1.47
CA GLU A 34 5.57 -6.83 -2.31
C GLU A 34 5.44 -8.23 -2.91
N ILE A 35 4.28 -8.85 -2.74
CA ILE A 35 3.90 -10.13 -3.37
C ILE A 35 3.02 -9.86 -4.60
N LEU A 36 2.09 -8.92 -4.47
CA LEU A 36 1.10 -8.61 -5.50
C LEU A 36 0.66 -7.15 -5.36
N VAL A 37 0.46 -6.50 -6.50
CA VAL A 37 -0.30 -5.25 -6.61
C VAL A 37 -1.34 -5.42 -7.72
N ASN A 38 -2.60 -5.09 -7.43
CA ASN A 38 -3.68 -5.14 -8.39
C ASN A 38 -4.69 -4.00 -8.14
N TRP A 39 -5.62 -3.80 -9.08
CA TRP A 39 -6.58 -2.70 -9.04
C TRP A 39 -7.94 -3.14 -9.59
N CYS A 40 -9.00 -2.66 -8.96
CA CYS A 40 -10.38 -2.76 -9.42
C CYS A 40 -10.81 -1.39 -9.96
N GLU A 41 -11.11 -1.32 -11.27
CA GLU A 41 -11.53 -0.09 -11.94
C GLU A 41 -12.91 0.38 -11.47
N GLU A 42 -13.85 -0.55 -11.29
CA GLU A 42 -15.23 -0.25 -10.87
C GLU A 42 -15.28 0.48 -9.52
N ASP A 43 -14.43 0.07 -8.58
CA ASP A 43 -14.37 0.65 -7.23
C ASP A 43 -13.24 1.68 -7.06
N GLN A 44 -12.46 1.94 -8.11
CA GLN A 44 -11.21 2.72 -8.04
C GLN A 44 -10.33 2.30 -6.85
N ARG A 45 -10.17 0.98 -6.64
CA ARG A 45 -9.57 0.43 -5.42
C ARG A 45 -8.34 -0.40 -5.73
N ILE A 46 -7.24 -0.12 -5.04
CA ILE A 46 -6.00 -0.92 -5.10
C ILE A 46 -6.03 -2.06 -4.08
N TYR A 47 -5.33 -3.14 -4.41
CA TYR A 47 -5.09 -4.28 -3.55
C TYR A 47 -3.61 -4.59 -3.57
N VAL A 48 -2.96 -4.55 -2.41
CA VAL A 48 -1.53 -4.79 -2.27
C VAL A 48 -1.31 -5.86 -1.22
N CYS A 49 -0.61 -6.92 -1.61
CA CYS A 49 -0.21 -7.98 -0.71
C CYS A 49 1.28 -7.81 -0.37
N TYR A 50 1.58 -7.77 0.92
CA TYR A 50 2.94 -7.69 1.43
C TYR A 50 3.28 -8.92 2.27
N ASP A 51 4.54 -9.35 2.21
CA ASP A 51 5.21 -10.08 3.28
C ASP A 51 5.98 -9.07 4.13
N VAL A 52 5.66 -8.99 5.42
CA VAL A 52 6.30 -8.07 6.38
C VAL A 52 6.65 -8.80 7.66
N GLU A 53 7.59 -8.27 8.43
CA GLU A 53 7.97 -8.88 9.71
C GLU A 53 6.83 -8.85 10.73
N SER A 54 6.13 -7.70 10.85
CA SER A 54 5.05 -7.50 11.81
C SER A 54 4.08 -6.40 11.37
N MET A 55 2.93 -6.31 12.04
CA MET A 55 1.99 -5.19 11.86
C MET A 55 2.60 -3.83 12.23
N GLU A 56 3.49 -3.80 13.22
CA GLU A 56 4.18 -2.57 13.66
C GLU A 56 5.02 -1.95 12.52
N VAL A 57 5.60 -2.79 11.66
CA VAL A 57 6.35 -2.32 10.47
C VAL A 57 5.43 -1.55 9.52
N ILE A 58 4.24 -2.07 9.23
CA ILE A 58 3.25 -1.38 8.38
C ILE A 58 2.79 -0.08 9.02
N GLU A 59 2.44 -0.09 10.30
CA GLU A 59 1.96 1.11 10.99
C GLU A 59 3.02 2.21 10.96
N LYS A 60 4.28 1.88 11.28
CA LYS A 60 5.41 2.81 11.19
C LYS A 60 5.64 3.30 9.77
N PHE A 61 5.54 2.42 8.77
CA PHE A 61 5.71 2.78 7.37
C PHE A 61 4.64 3.80 6.92
N MET A 62 3.37 3.53 7.22
CA MET A 62 2.25 4.40 6.87
C MET A 62 2.37 5.77 7.52
N VAL A 63 2.77 5.83 8.80
CA VAL A 63 2.99 7.10 9.50
C VAL A 63 4.21 7.86 8.94
N LYS A 64 5.35 7.19 8.77
CA LYS A 64 6.60 7.80 8.27
C LYS A 64 6.45 8.36 6.86
N HIS A 65 5.65 7.71 6.02
CA HIS A 65 5.49 8.06 4.60
C HIS A 65 4.10 8.62 4.26
N ALA A 66 3.34 9.08 5.26
CA ALA A 66 1.95 9.53 5.11
C ALA A 66 1.77 10.59 4.01
N GLU A 67 2.69 11.53 3.88
CA GLU A 67 2.63 12.59 2.85
C GLU A 67 2.78 12.03 1.42
N VAL A 68 3.71 11.10 1.22
CA VAL A 68 3.92 10.49 -0.11
C VAL A 68 2.73 9.59 -0.46
N ILE A 69 2.22 8.85 0.52
CA ILE A 69 1.02 8.03 0.36
C ILE A 69 -0.18 8.92 -0.01
N ALA A 70 -0.43 10.00 0.73
CA ALA A 70 -1.52 10.93 0.42
C ALA A 70 -1.37 11.58 -0.97
N SER A 71 -0.16 12.01 -1.34
CA SER A 71 0.10 12.65 -2.64
C SER A 71 -0.02 11.69 -3.84
N SER A 72 0.07 10.37 -3.62
CA SER A 72 -0.22 9.37 -4.65
C SER A 72 -1.70 9.29 -5.03
N GLY A 73 -2.59 9.85 -4.20
CA GLY A 73 -4.04 9.71 -4.32
C GLY A 73 -4.61 8.53 -3.53
N HIS A 74 -3.80 7.83 -2.72
CA HIS A 74 -4.28 6.83 -1.77
C HIS A 74 -5.16 7.49 -0.70
N LYS A 75 -6.44 7.11 -0.62
CA LYS A 75 -7.39 7.58 0.41
C LYS A 75 -7.20 6.82 1.72
N GLN A 76 -6.42 7.38 2.65
CA GLN A 76 -6.01 6.69 3.87
C GLN A 76 -7.19 6.25 4.74
N GLU A 77 -8.26 7.03 4.77
CA GLU A 77 -9.51 6.76 5.50
C GLU A 77 -10.25 5.51 5.01
N THR A 78 -9.98 5.05 3.78
CA THR A 78 -10.58 3.84 3.19
C THR A 78 -9.68 2.62 3.29
N THR A 79 -8.51 2.77 3.94
CA THR A 79 -7.51 1.71 4.05
C THR A 79 -8.03 0.60 4.94
N VAL A 80 -8.07 -0.61 4.38
CA VAL A 80 -8.37 -1.83 5.12
C VAL A 80 -7.16 -2.74 5.04
N VAL A 81 -6.68 -3.19 6.20
CA VAL A 81 -5.59 -4.17 6.31
C VAL A 81 -6.15 -5.47 6.87
N LYS A 82 -5.92 -6.57 6.16
CA LYS A 82 -6.28 -7.92 6.59
C LYS A 82 -5.03 -8.78 6.67
N VAL A 83 -4.74 -9.31 7.84
CA VAL A 83 -3.72 -10.36 7.99
C VAL A 83 -4.22 -11.63 7.31
N LEU A 84 -3.38 -12.20 6.44
CA LEU A 84 -3.66 -13.48 5.82
C LEU A 84 -3.06 -14.56 6.72
N SER A 85 -3.90 -15.48 7.20
CA SER A 85 -3.42 -16.68 7.88
C SER A 85 -2.69 -17.59 6.90
N ASP A 86 -1.76 -18.38 7.42
CA ASP A 86 -1.15 -19.49 6.68
C ASP A 86 -2.19 -20.57 6.32
#